data_AF-A0A348ZWU1-F1
#
_entry.id   AF-A0A348ZWU1-F1
#
_cell.length_a   1.000
_cell.length_b   1.000
_cell.length_c   1.000
_cell.angle_alpha   90.00
_cell.angle_beta   90.00
_cell.angle_gamma   90.00
#
_symmetry.space_group_name_H-M   'P 1'
#
loop_
_entity.id
_entity.type
_entity.pdbx_description
1 polymer ?
#
loop_
_entity_poly.entity_id
_entity_poly.type
_entity_poly.pdbx_seq_one_letter_code
_entity_poly.pdbx_strand_id
1 'polypeptide(L)'
;MTRRNTVSEAKKPDIVIASFEKSLQWIKLNPKPVCIAGATIVVLAGLFIGFRFYEDRRDERVQYLLSQGLRNYQEFLLAGQQDSLTKAESSFRELLRENPKGTDNIARLYLGKISRAQNRLDEAHTYYAQVAQSSGDPLIKKFASSALQELKGSK
;
A
#
# COMPACT_ATOMS: atom_id res chain seq x y z
N MET A 1 12.80 -64.24 -16.70
CA MET A 1 13.92 -63.89 -15.79
C MET A 1 14.59 -62.63 -16.32
N THR A 2 14.32 -61.44 -15.75
CA THR A 2 15.23 -60.66 -14.86
C THR A 2 16.48 -60.14 -15.61
N ARG A 3 16.80 -58.84 -15.71
CA ARG A 3 16.87 -57.77 -14.68
C ARG A 3 16.65 -56.38 -15.29
N ARG A 4 15.97 -55.51 -14.54
CA ARG A 4 16.01 -54.05 -14.68
C ARG A 4 17.44 -53.55 -14.41
N ASN A 5 18.00 -52.76 -15.31
CA ASN A 5 19.16 -51.91 -15.01
C ASN A 5 18.63 -50.56 -14.48
N THR A 6 18.24 -50.55 -13.22
CA THR A 6 18.19 -49.32 -12.41
C THR A 6 19.57 -49.15 -11.79
N VAL A 7 20.25 -48.03 -12.05
CA VAL A 7 20.88 -47.13 -11.08
C VAL A 7 21.64 -46.10 -11.92
N SER A 8 20.95 -45.04 -12.32
CA SER A 8 21.56 -43.77 -12.72
C SER A 8 21.30 -42.74 -11.61
N GLU A 9 21.58 -43.13 -10.36
CA GLU A 9 21.46 -42.29 -9.18
C GLU A 9 22.84 -42.14 -8.53
N ALA A 10 23.12 -40.92 -8.06
CA ALA A 10 24.21 -40.55 -7.15
C ALA A 10 25.64 -40.28 -7.71
N LYS A 11 25.79 -39.38 -8.69
CA LYS A 11 27.08 -38.70 -8.97
C LYS A 11 27.03 -37.17 -8.77
N LYS A 12 26.14 -36.70 -7.89
CA LYS A 12 25.94 -35.27 -7.55
C LYS A 12 26.33 -34.82 -6.12
N PRO A 13 26.88 -35.64 -5.19
CA PRO A 13 27.32 -35.10 -3.89
C PRO A 13 28.69 -34.40 -3.95
N ASP A 14 29.65 -34.88 -4.74
CA ASP A 14 31.05 -34.43 -4.64
C ASP A 14 31.29 -33.00 -5.14
N ILE A 15 30.58 -32.58 -6.19
CA ILE A 15 30.78 -31.23 -6.77
C ILE A 15 30.34 -30.15 -5.78
N VAL A 16 29.25 -30.39 -5.05
CA VAL A 16 28.71 -29.45 -4.06
C VAL A 16 29.64 -29.38 -2.84
N ILE A 17 30.08 -30.53 -2.33
CA ILE A 17 30.96 -30.63 -1.15
C ILE A 17 32.34 -30.02 -1.46
N ALA A 18 32.94 -30.36 -2.61
CA ALA A 18 34.24 -29.81 -3.01
C ALA A 18 34.19 -28.29 -3.24
N SER A 19 33.07 -27.77 -3.75
CA SER A 19 32.86 -26.32 -3.89
C SER A 19 32.73 -25.63 -2.53
N PHE A 20 32.09 -26.31 -1.57
CA PHE A 20 31.94 -25.82 -0.20
C PHE A 20 33.27 -25.84 0.59
N GLU A 21 34.10 -26.86 0.42
CA GLU A 21 35.42 -26.91 1.05
C GLU A 21 36.35 -25.81 0.53
N LYS A 22 36.36 -25.57 -0.79
CA LYS A 22 37.15 -24.49 -1.40
C LYS A 22 36.72 -23.11 -0.91
N SER A 23 35.42 -22.87 -0.76
CA SER A 23 34.93 -21.59 -0.25
C SER A 23 35.33 -21.39 1.22
N LEU A 24 35.24 -22.42 2.06
CA LEU A 24 35.70 -22.36 3.45
C LEU A 24 37.20 -22.12 3.60
N GLN A 25 38.02 -22.76 2.77
CA GLN A 25 39.46 -22.51 2.77
C GLN A 25 39.77 -21.08 2.34
N TRP A 26 39.13 -20.57 1.29
CA TRP A 26 39.32 -19.19 0.83
C TRP A 26 38.92 -18.14 1.88
N ILE A 27 37.82 -18.39 2.62
CA ILE A 27 37.35 -17.54 3.73
C ILE A 27 38.41 -17.44 4.83
N LYS A 28 39.08 -18.56 5.18
CA LYS A 28 40.17 -18.57 6.18
C LYS A 28 41.41 -17.80 5.72
N LEU A 29 41.73 -17.85 4.42
CA LEU A 29 42.89 -17.14 3.86
C LEU A 29 42.65 -15.63 3.72
N ASN A 30 41.40 -15.17 3.59
CA ASN A 30 41.08 -13.78 3.30
C ASN A 30 40.07 -13.19 4.31
N PRO A 31 40.47 -12.94 5.57
CA PRO A 31 39.56 -12.49 6.62
C PRO A 31 39.03 -11.05 6.39
N LYS A 32 39.85 -10.16 5.82
CA LYS A 32 39.48 -8.75 5.58
C LYS A 32 38.28 -8.59 4.63
N PRO A 33 38.27 -9.16 3.40
CA PRO A 33 37.11 -9.03 2.51
C PRO A 33 35.86 -9.74 3.05
N VAL A 34 36.02 -10.83 3.82
CA VAL A 34 34.89 -11.52 4.47
C VAL A 34 34.22 -10.62 5.51
N CYS A 35 35.02 -9.94 6.35
CA CYS A 35 34.48 -8.96 7.30
C CYS A 35 33.79 -7.79 6.60
N ILE A 36 34.36 -7.28 5.51
CA ILE A 36 33.75 -6.18 4.72
C ILE A 36 32.43 -6.64 4.10
N ALA A 37 32.40 -7.84 3.49
CA ALA A 37 31.17 -8.41 2.92
C ALA A 37 30.10 -8.64 3.99
N GLY A 38 30.48 -9.19 5.16
CA GLY A 38 29.58 -9.37 6.30
C GLY A 38 29.02 -8.04 6.80
N ALA A 39 29.87 -7.02 6.99
CA ALA A 39 29.44 -5.69 7.39
C ALA A 39 28.47 -5.06 6.38
N THR A 40 28.72 -5.26 5.08
CA THR A 40 27.86 -4.77 4.01
C THR A 40 26.48 -5.43 4.05
N ILE A 41 26.42 -6.74 4.27
CA ILE A 41 25.15 -7.49 4.42
C ILE A 41 24.36 -6.97 5.62
N VAL A 42 25.03 -6.72 6.76
CA VAL A 42 24.36 -6.20 7.97
C VAL A 42 23.79 -4.81 7.72
N VAL A 43 24.55 -3.92 7.06
CA VAL A 43 24.06 -2.57 6.71
C VAL A 43 22.86 -2.66 5.76
N LEU A 44 22.93 -3.48 4.71
CA LEU A 44 21.84 -3.65 3.77
C LEU A 44 20.59 -4.27 4.44
N ALA A 45 20.77 -5.24 5.33
CA ALA A 45 19.67 -5.83 6.09
C ALA A 45 19.02 -4.80 7.03
N GLY A 46 19.82 -3.98 7.72
CA GLY A 46 19.31 -2.88 8.55
C GLY A 46 18.54 -1.83 7.74
N LEU A 47 19.06 -1.43 6.58
CA LEU A 47 18.36 -0.53 5.66
C LEU A 47 17.06 -1.14 5.14
N PHE A 48 17.06 -2.43 4.78
CA PHE A 48 15.87 -3.12 4.31
C PHE A 48 14.80 -3.23 5.40
N ILE A 49 15.17 -3.61 6.63
CA ILE A 49 14.25 -3.68 7.78
C ILE A 49 13.71 -2.29 8.11
N GLY A 50 14.59 -1.28 8.15
CA GLY A 50 14.19 0.11 8.41
C GLY A 50 13.22 0.64 7.35
N PHE A 51 13.49 0.37 6.07
CA PHE A 51 12.59 0.72 4.97
C PHE A 51 11.25 0.01 5.09
N ARG A 52 11.25 -1.29 5.40
CA ARG A 52 10.02 -2.08 5.57
C ARG A 52 9.18 -1.57 6.74
N PHE A 53 9.81 -1.25 7.86
CA PHE A 53 9.15 -0.70 9.04
C PHE A 53 8.58 0.70 8.79
N TYR A 54 9.25 1.51 7.95
CA TYR A 54 8.74 2.81 7.53
C TYR A 54 7.50 2.69 6.63
N GLU A 55 7.48 1.74 5.67
CA GLU A 55 6.30 1.48 4.84
C GLU A 55 5.12 0.95 5.66
N ASP A 56 5.36 0.02 6.59
CA ASP A 56 4.31 -0.59 7.41
C ASP A 56 3.58 0.44 8.28
N ARG A 57 4.34 1.33 8.95
CA ARG A 57 3.75 2.44 9.73
C ARG A 57 2.92 3.41 8.88
N ARG A 58 3.32 3.63 7.62
CA ARG A 58 2.57 4.50 6.72
C ARG A 58 1.24 3.87 6.36
N ASP A 59 1.22 2.56 6.09
CA ASP A 59 0.01 1.82 5.75
C ASP A 59 -0.96 1.74 6.94
N GLU A 60 -0.46 1.54 8.17
CA GLU A 60 -1.27 1.59 9.40
C GLU A 60 -1.97 2.95 9.55
N ARG A 61 -1.23 4.06 9.33
CA ARG A 61 -1.79 5.41 9.43
C ARG A 61 -2.86 5.67 8.36
N VAL A 62 -2.64 5.23 7.12
CA VAL A 62 -3.62 5.35 6.05
C VAL A 62 -4.89 4.58 6.38
N GLN A 63 -4.77 3.33 6.85
CA GLN A 63 -5.93 2.52 7.25
C GLN A 63 -6.67 3.14 8.45
N TYR A 64 -5.93 3.65 9.42
CA TYR A 64 -6.49 4.35 10.57
C TYR A 64 -7.31 5.57 10.13
N LEU A 65 -6.73 6.48 9.33
CA LEU A 65 -7.40 7.69 8.85
C LEU A 65 -8.62 7.36 7.99
N LEU A 66 -8.56 6.30 7.16
CA LEU A 66 -9.70 5.84 6.38
C LEU A 66 -10.82 5.36 7.31
N SER A 67 -10.51 4.49 8.26
CA SER A 67 -11.49 3.93 9.20
C SER A 67 -12.13 5.01 10.08
N GLN A 68 -11.33 5.99 10.52
CA GLN A 68 -11.78 7.12 11.32
C GLN A 68 -12.69 8.04 10.49
N GLY A 69 -12.29 8.38 9.26
CA GLY A 69 -13.09 9.19 8.34
C GLY A 69 -14.45 8.55 8.04
N LEU A 70 -14.46 7.24 7.77
CA LEU A 70 -15.69 6.49 7.53
C LEU A 70 -16.61 6.45 8.76
N ARG A 71 -16.05 6.20 9.95
CA ARG A 71 -16.81 6.17 11.21
C ARG A 71 -17.49 7.52 11.49
N ASN A 72 -16.74 8.62 11.38
CA ASN A 72 -17.26 9.96 11.61
C ASN A 72 -18.31 10.35 10.55
N TYR A 73 -18.10 9.94 9.29
CA TYR A 73 -19.09 10.16 8.24
C TYR A 73 -20.37 9.38 8.48
N GLN A 74 -20.27 8.12 8.93
CA GLN A 74 -21.42 7.30 9.28
C GLN A 74 -22.18 7.87 10.48
N GLU A 75 -21.47 8.38 11.49
CA GLU A 75 -22.09 9.07 12.62
C GLU A 75 -22.88 10.31 12.17
N PHE A 76 -22.33 11.10 11.23
CA PHE A 76 -23.08 12.19 10.60
C PHE A 76 -24.36 11.68 9.90
N LEU A 77 -24.30 10.59 9.15
CA LEU A 77 -25.47 10.04 8.46
C LEU A 77 -26.56 9.57 9.44
N LEU A 78 -26.18 9.09 10.63
CA LEU A 78 -27.12 8.56 11.63
C LEU A 78 -27.67 9.64 12.56
N ALA A 79 -26.82 10.55 13.01
CA ALA A 79 -27.14 11.52 14.06
C ALA A 79 -27.23 12.96 13.54
N GLY A 80 -26.86 13.24 12.29
CA GLY A 80 -26.88 14.57 11.70
C GLY A 80 -25.87 15.55 12.33
N GLN A 81 -24.89 15.05 13.08
CA GLN A 81 -23.94 15.90 13.81
C GLN A 81 -22.92 16.53 12.86
N GLN A 82 -22.95 17.86 12.76
CA GLN A 82 -22.05 18.61 11.89
C GLN A 82 -20.58 18.50 12.33
N ASP A 83 -20.34 18.35 13.64
CA ASP A 83 -19.00 18.13 14.18
C ASP A 83 -18.37 16.83 13.65
N SER A 84 -19.15 15.75 13.58
CA SER A 84 -18.72 14.48 12.98
C SER A 84 -18.43 14.62 11.48
N LEU A 85 -19.19 15.46 10.76
CA LEU A 85 -18.93 15.74 9.36
C LEU A 85 -17.58 16.47 9.16
N THR A 86 -17.27 17.46 10.01
CA THR A 86 -15.99 18.16 9.99
C THR A 86 -14.83 17.25 10.35
N LYS A 87 -14.99 16.35 11.34
CA LYS A 87 -13.97 15.34 11.68
C LYS A 87 -13.72 14.36 10.53
N ALA A 88 -14.78 13.95 9.83
CA ALA A 88 -14.67 13.10 8.65
C ALA A 88 -13.86 13.80 7.56
N GLU A 89 -14.18 15.06 7.28
CA GLU A 89 -13.47 15.87 6.28
C GLU A 89 -11.98 15.98 6.60
N SER A 90 -11.64 16.28 7.86
CA SER A 90 -10.25 16.36 8.30
C SER A 90 -9.51 15.04 8.10
N SER A 91 -10.14 13.91 8.45
CA SER A 91 -9.54 12.57 8.33
C SER A 91 -9.24 12.22 6.86
N PHE A 92 -10.18 12.49 5.94
CA PHE A 92 -9.96 12.24 4.52
C PHE A 92 -8.96 13.20 3.87
N ARG A 93 -8.90 14.46 4.31
CA ARG A 93 -7.89 15.43 3.86
C ARG A 93 -6.49 15.03 4.33
N GLU A 94 -6.35 14.60 5.57
CA GLU A 94 -5.08 14.08 6.10
C GLU A 94 -4.67 12.80 5.38
N LEU A 95 -5.63 11.90 5.10
CA LEU A 95 -5.37 10.71 4.29
C LEU A 95 -4.81 11.06 2.92
N LEU A 96 -5.32 12.10 2.24
CA LEU A 96 -4.75 12.53 0.96
C LEU A 96 -3.32 13.09 1.09
N ARG A 97 -2.95 13.70 2.23
CA ARG A 97 -1.58 14.18 2.48
C ARG A 97 -0.59 13.04 2.66
N GLU A 98 -1.04 11.92 3.23
CA GLU A 98 -0.24 10.69 3.33
C GLU A 98 0.06 10.05 1.96
N ASN A 99 -0.49 10.60 0.85
CA ASN A 99 -0.33 10.12 -0.52
C ASN A 99 -0.52 8.59 -0.67
N PRO A 100 -1.66 8.05 -0.23
CA PRO A 100 -1.91 6.62 -0.20
C PRO A 100 -2.06 6.11 -1.63
N LYS A 101 -1.32 5.04 -1.95
CA LYS A 101 -1.51 4.34 -3.21
C LYS A 101 -2.81 3.53 -3.12
N GLY A 102 -3.77 3.84 -3.99
CA GLY A 102 -5.01 3.06 -4.15
C GLY A 102 -6.22 3.54 -3.35
N THR A 103 -6.02 4.31 -2.27
CA THR A 103 -7.12 4.81 -1.41
C THR A 103 -7.49 6.27 -1.64
N ASP A 104 -6.69 6.99 -2.44
CA ASP A 104 -6.86 8.41 -2.75
C ASP A 104 -8.20 8.72 -3.43
N ASN A 105 -8.61 7.88 -4.39
CA ASN A 105 -9.89 8.03 -5.09
C ASN A 105 -11.09 7.81 -4.15
N ILE A 106 -10.97 6.90 -3.18
CA ILE A 106 -12.01 6.68 -2.16
C ILE A 106 -12.12 7.92 -1.27
N ALA A 107 -10.98 8.46 -0.82
CA ALA A 107 -10.95 9.69 -0.02
C ALA A 107 -11.62 10.86 -0.75
N ARG A 108 -11.27 11.08 -2.03
CA ARG A 108 -11.86 12.12 -2.87
C ARG A 108 -13.37 11.92 -3.06
N LEU A 109 -13.84 10.68 -3.23
CA LEU A 109 -15.29 10.39 -3.28
C LEU A 109 -16.00 10.84 -2.01
N TYR A 110 -15.47 10.50 -0.84
CA TYR A 110 -16.08 10.90 0.44
C TYR A 110 -15.98 12.40 0.66
N LEU A 111 -14.87 13.04 0.30
CA LEU A 111 -14.77 14.50 0.33
C LEU A 111 -15.81 15.15 -0.58
N GLY A 112 -16.04 14.62 -1.77
CA GLY A 112 -17.12 15.10 -2.65
C GLY A 112 -18.51 14.97 -2.00
N LYS A 113 -18.78 13.87 -1.29
CA LYS A 113 -20.04 13.67 -0.55
C LYS A 113 -20.19 14.65 0.61
N ILE A 114 -19.11 14.87 1.35
CA ILE A 114 -19.06 15.79 2.48
C ILE A 114 -19.26 17.24 2.00
N SER A 115 -18.52 17.66 0.97
CA SER A 115 -18.68 18.98 0.35
C SER A 115 -20.11 19.20 -0.13
N ARG A 116 -20.75 18.20 -0.76
CA ARG A 116 -22.16 18.29 -1.14
C ARG A 116 -23.08 18.45 0.07
N ALA A 117 -22.86 17.68 1.15
CA ALA A 117 -23.65 17.79 2.38
C ALA A 117 -23.52 19.17 3.06
N GLN A 118 -22.38 19.84 2.90
CA GLN A 118 -22.15 21.22 3.37
C GLN A 118 -22.53 22.29 2.33
N ASN A 119 -23.24 21.92 1.26
CA ASN A 119 -23.65 22.83 0.17
C ASN A 119 -22.47 23.50 -0.59
N ARG A 120 -21.27 22.93 -0.51
CA ARG A 120 -20.06 23.36 -1.24
C ARG A 120 -19.99 22.62 -2.58
N LEU A 121 -20.89 22.97 -3.49
CA LEU A 121 -21.12 22.23 -4.74
C LEU A 121 -19.94 22.30 -5.71
N ASP A 122 -19.19 23.41 -5.74
CA ASP A 122 -18.00 23.56 -6.59
C ASP A 122 -16.86 22.65 -6.14
N GLU A 123 -16.62 22.55 -4.83
CA GLU A 123 -15.67 21.60 -4.26
C GLU A 123 -16.10 20.16 -4.55
N ALA A 124 -17.39 19.84 -4.37
CA ALA A 124 -17.93 18.52 -4.65
C ALA A 124 -17.73 18.12 -6.12
N HIS A 125 -18.03 19.02 -7.06
CA HIS A 125 -17.81 18.80 -8.49
C HIS A 125 -16.33 18.52 -8.77
N THR A 126 -15.43 19.30 -8.17
CA THR A 126 -13.99 19.14 -8.35
C THR A 126 -13.51 17.76 -7.91
N TYR A 127 -13.93 17.31 -6.72
CA TYR A 127 -13.54 16.00 -6.21
C TYR A 127 -14.08 14.86 -7.08
N TYR A 128 -15.35 14.90 -7.49
CA TYR A 128 -15.91 13.85 -8.33
C TYR A 128 -15.29 13.83 -9.74
N ALA A 129 -15.02 15.01 -10.34
CA ALA A 129 -14.38 15.10 -11.64
C ALA A 129 -12.97 14.48 -11.62
N GLN A 130 -12.19 14.77 -10.57
CA GLN A 130 -10.87 14.14 -10.38
C GLN A 130 -10.99 12.62 -10.32
N VAL A 131 -11.89 12.08 -9.47
CA VAL A 131 -12.08 10.63 -9.36
C VAL A 131 -12.51 9.99 -10.68
N ALA A 132 -13.45 10.61 -11.40
CA ALA A 132 -13.91 10.08 -12.68
C ALA A 132 -12.79 10.03 -13.74
N GLN A 133 -11.81 10.92 -13.64
CA GLN A 133 -10.66 10.99 -14.55
C GLN A 133 -9.51 10.06 -14.12
N SER A 134 -9.18 9.99 -12.83
CA SER A 134 -8.00 9.30 -12.32
C SER A 134 -8.24 7.87 -11.85
N SER A 135 -9.49 7.47 -11.58
CA SER A 135 -9.78 6.12 -11.08
C SER A 135 -9.64 5.07 -12.18
N GLY A 136 -8.78 4.07 -11.92
CA GLY A 136 -8.71 2.84 -12.71
C GLY A 136 -9.84 1.86 -12.41
N ASP A 137 -10.55 2.02 -11.29
CA ASP A 137 -11.68 1.17 -10.91
C ASP A 137 -12.98 1.65 -11.59
N PRO A 138 -13.63 0.81 -12.42
CA PRO A 138 -14.88 1.15 -13.11
C PRO A 138 -16.04 1.51 -12.17
N LEU A 139 -16.14 0.87 -11.01
CA LEU A 139 -17.21 1.11 -10.04
C LEU A 139 -17.06 2.48 -9.40
N ILE A 140 -15.85 2.81 -8.92
CA ILE A 140 -15.51 4.12 -8.36
C ILE A 140 -15.78 5.23 -9.39
N LYS A 141 -15.38 5.01 -10.65
CA LYS A 141 -15.64 5.94 -11.75
C LYS A 141 -17.13 6.12 -12.04
N LYS A 142 -17.92 5.04 -11.95
CA LYS A 142 -19.38 5.09 -12.11
C LYS A 142 -20.03 5.89 -10.99
N PHE A 143 -19.62 5.69 -9.73
CA PHE A 143 -20.10 6.47 -8.60
C PHE A 143 -19.81 7.97 -8.76
N ALA A 144 -18.57 8.32 -9.13
CA ALA A 144 -18.19 9.70 -9.37
C ALA A 144 -18.98 10.35 -10.51
N SER A 145 -19.11 9.63 -11.64
CA SER A 145 -19.88 10.11 -12.80
C SER A 145 -21.36 10.32 -12.48
N SER A 146 -21.97 9.41 -11.72
CA SER A 146 -23.36 9.54 -11.25
C SER A 146 -23.54 10.78 -10.38
N ALA A 147 -22.63 10.98 -9.42
CA ALA A 147 -22.68 12.14 -8.54
C ALA A 147 -22.52 13.47 -9.30
N LEU A 148 -21.70 13.52 -10.36
CA LEU A 148 -21.59 14.68 -11.23
C LEU A 148 -22.87 14.99 -12.01
N GLN A 149 -23.58 13.96 -12.47
CA GLN A 149 -24.86 14.15 -13.16
C GLN A 149 -25.92 14.72 -12.21
N GLU A 150 -26.00 14.19 -10.99
CA GLU A 150 -26.90 14.71 -9.95
C GLU A 150 -26.63 16.18 -9.61
N LEU A 151 -25.36 16.57 -9.51
CA LEU A 151 -24.98 17.98 -9.26
C LEU A 151 -25.42 18.92 -10.39
N LYS A 152 -25.36 18.47 -11.65
CA LYS A 152 -25.80 19.26 -12.81
C LYS A 152 -27.32 19.41 -12.88
N GLY A 153 -28.06 18.39 -12.46
CA GLY A 153 -29.53 18.41 -12.42
C GLY A 153 -30.12 19.19 -11.24
N SER A 154 -29.29 19.65 -10.29
CA SER A 154 -29.72 20.41 -9.10
C SER A 154 -29.61 21.93 -9.25
N LYS A 155 -29.22 22.44 -10.43
CA LYS A 155 -29.25 23.87 -10.79
C LYS A 155 -30.56 24.22 -11.48
#